data_AF-A0A7M7GRK9-F1
#
_entry.id   AF-A0A7M7GRK9-F1
#
_cell.length_a   1.000
_cell.length_b   1.000
_cell.length_c   1.000
_cell.angle_alpha   90.00
_cell.angle_beta   90.00
_cell.angle_gamma   90.00
#
_symmetry.space_group_name_H-M   'P 1'
#
loop_
_entity.id
_entity.type
_entity.pdbx_description
1 polymer ?
#
loop_
_entity_poly.entity_id
_entity_poly.type
_entity_poly.pdbx_seq_one_letter_code
_entity_poly.pdbx_strand_id
1 'polypeptide(L)'
;MVDEAGDRDDSSNVAIIKEVYDNENAHETFEYELERALESECSLIVIEPSKLGDETSRWIAVGNCLHKTATLCGLAAITTGLIWGDQPYICGPLGFISVISCGLYTVSWQFDPCCQYQVETDTSKLPHVELLAVLGPSSPTFLVRKDDTRRRILHTTITLVALSISAWRVYQAFK
;
A
#
# COMPACT_ATOMS: atom_id res chain seq x y z
N MET A 1 34.49 -9.67 -30.22
CA MET A 1 34.80 -8.25 -29.94
C MET A 1 33.56 -7.48 -30.36
N VAL A 2 32.77 -6.86 -29.51
CA VAL A 2 32.66 -6.73 -28.05
C VAL A 2 31.17 -6.50 -27.83
N ASP A 3 30.59 -7.14 -26.82
CA ASP A 3 29.20 -6.95 -26.41
C ASP A 3 28.96 -5.50 -25.98
N GLU A 4 28.11 -4.76 -26.72
CA GLU A 4 27.51 -3.51 -26.21
C GLU A 4 26.33 -3.86 -25.30
N ALA A 5 26.67 -4.37 -24.12
CA ALA A 5 25.80 -4.25 -22.96
C ALA A 5 25.78 -2.76 -22.61
N GLY A 6 24.77 -2.06 -23.12
CA GLY A 6 24.43 -0.72 -22.67
C GLY A 6 24.25 -0.76 -21.16
N ASP A 7 25.23 -0.19 -20.48
CA ASP A 7 25.26 0.18 -19.08
C ASP A 7 24.00 1.03 -18.82
N ARG A 8 22.92 0.35 -18.43
CA ARG A 8 21.78 1.02 -17.81
C ARG A 8 22.32 1.46 -16.47
N ASP A 9 22.62 2.74 -16.38
CA ASP A 9 22.86 3.46 -15.15
C ASP A 9 21.76 3.08 -14.15
N ASP A 10 22.02 2.04 -13.35
CA ASP A 10 21.22 1.56 -12.23
C ASP A 10 21.49 2.49 -11.03
N SER A 11 21.57 3.80 -11.32
CA SER A 11 21.31 4.91 -10.41
C SER A 11 19.88 4.75 -9.91
N SER A 12 19.70 3.78 -9.03
CA SER A 12 18.50 3.55 -8.23
C SER A 12 18.00 4.90 -7.74
N ASN A 13 16.84 5.32 -8.23
CA ASN A 13 16.27 6.64 -8.03
C ASN A 13 15.95 6.81 -6.52
N VAL A 14 16.90 7.39 -5.76
CA VAL A 14 16.78 7.64 -4.32
C VAL A 14 16.41 9.10 -4.08
N ALA A 15 15.31 9.34 -3.35
CA ALA A 15 14.95 10.67 -2.87
C ALA A 15 15.24 10.79 -1.37
N ILE A 16 15.77 11.93 -0.94
CA ILE A 16 16.01 12.24 0.47
C ILE A 16 15.28 13.53 0.80
N ILE A 17 14.35 13.46 1.75
CA ILE A 17 13.61 14.59 2.29
C ILE A 17 14.31 14.99 3.57
N LYS A 18 14.92 16.18 3.56
CA LYS A 18 15.75 16.68 4.66
C LYS A 18 14.96 17.60 5.56
N GLU A 19 15.29 17.56 6.85
CA GLU A 19 14.68 18.45 7.83
C GLU A 19 15.30 19.86 7.76
N VAL A 20 14.53 20.85 7.30
CA VAL A 20 14.93 22.26 7.23
C VAL A 20 14.10 23.08 8.22
N TYR A 21 14.73 23.56 9.29
CA TYR A 21 14.04 24.24 10.40
C TYR A 21 13.73 25.74 10.18
N ASP A 22 14.02 26.29 9.01
CA ASP A 22 14.11 27.76 8.83
C ASP A 22 12.78 28.46 8.50
N ASN A 23 11.63 27.78 8.43
CA ASN A 23 10.36 28.40 8.02
C ASN A 23 9.11 27.84 8.75
N GLU A 24 8.12 28.71 8.98
CA GLU A 24 6.82 28.38 9.59
C GLU A 24 6.02 27.36 8.74
N ASN A 25 6.27 27.33 7.42
CA ASN A 25 5.69 26.38 6.46
C ASN A 25 6.65 25.25 6.04
N ALA A 26 7.67 24.93 6.85
CA ALA A 26 8.60 23.84 6.54
C ALA A 26 7.89 22.49 6.36
N HIS A 27 6.82 22.25 7.14
CA HIS A 27 6.06 21.00 7.07
C HIS A 27 5.38 20.77 5.72
N GLU A 28 4.70 21.79 5.17
CA GLU A 28 4.06 21.72 3.84
C GLU A 28 5.10 21.49 2.72
N THR A 29 6.31 22.04 2.90
CA THR A 29 7.41 21.85 1.95
C THR A 29 7.87 20.39 1.94
N PHE A 30 7.97 19.75 3.11
CA PHE A 30 8.34 18.34 3.21
C PHE A 30 7.26 17.42 2.61
N GLU A 31 5.97 17.74 2.83
CA GLU A 31 4.86 17.01 2.22
C GLU A 31 4.88 17.10 0.69
N TYR A 32 5.12 18.30 0.15
CA TYR A 32 5.25 18.51 -1.29
C TYR A 32 6.45 17.75 -1.89
N GLU A 33 7.60 17.75 -1.21
CA GLU A 33 8.76 16.97 -1.63
C GLU A 33 8.48 15.46 -1.62
N LEU A 34 7.73 14.98 -0.63
CA LEU A 34 7.30 13.59 -0.53
C LEU A 34 6.36 13.23 -1.68
N GLU A 35 5.34 14.03 -1.93
CA GLU A 35 4.39 13.81 -3.03
C GLU A 35 5.12 13.76 -4.38
N ARG A 36 6.02 14.70 -4.63
CA ARG A 36 6.86 14.71 -5.84
C ARG A 36 7.74 13.46 -5.94
N ALA A 37 8.31 12.99 -4.83
CA ALA A 37 9.13 11.77 -4.82
C ALA A 37 8.29 10.53 -5.14
N LEU A 38 7.07 10.44 -4.59
CA LEU A 38 6.10 9.38 -4.88
C LEU A 38 5.68 9.39 -6.37
N GLU A 39 5.39 10.56 -6.94
CA GLU A 39 5.05 10.73 -8.36
C GLU A 39 6.20 10.36 -9.29
N SER A 40 7.44 10.67 -8.89
CA SER A 40 8.66 10.31 -9.62
C SER A 40 9.04 8.84 -9.48
N GLU A 41 8.23 8.05 -8.75
CA GLU A 41 8.33 6.60 -8.73
C GLU A 41 9.68 6.09 -8.20
N CYS A 42 10.33 6.87 -7.32
CA CYS A 42 11.62 6.57 -6.70
C CYS A 42 11.65 5.17 -6.08
N SER A 43 12.76 4.44 -6.25
CA SER A 43 12.94 3.11 -5.68
C SER A 43 13.10 3.13 -4.16
N LEU A 44 13.68 4.21 -3.63
CA LEU A 44 13.89 4.42 -2.20
C LEU A 44 13.61 5.89 -1.88
N ILE A 45 12.76 6.15 -0.89
CA ILE A 45 12.53 7.48 -0.34
C ILE A 45 12.95 7.46 1.11
N VAL A 46 13.79 8.41 1.50
CA VAL A 46 14.28 8.56 2.87
C VAL A 46 13.71 9.84 3.46
N ILE A 47 12.95 9.68 4.54
CA ILE A 47 12.29 10.78 5.23
C ILE A 47 13.03 11.04 6.53
N GLU A 48 13.79 12.13 6.59
CA GLU A 48 14.49 12.56 7.80
C GLU A 48 13.56 13.17 8.86
N PRO A 49 12.57 14.04 8.51
CA PRO A 49 11.66 14.59 9.50
C PRO A 49 10.80 13.49 10.15
N SER A 50 11.05 13.23 11.43
CA SER A 50 10.40 12.15 12.18
C SER A 50 8.88 12.23 12.17
N LYS A 51 8.31 13.43 12.32
CA LYS A 51 6.86 13.66 12.28
C LYS A 51 6.23 13.18 10.96
N LEU A 52 6.80 13.59 9.82
CA LEU A 52 6.29 13.21 8.49
C LEU A 52 6.50 11.72 8.24
N GLY A 53 7.64 11.18 8.65
CA GLY A 53 7.96 9.76 8.55
C GLY A 53 6.98 8.88 9.36
N ASP A 54 6.64 9.30 10.57
CA ASP A 54 5.67 8.63 11.45
C ASP A 54 4.25 8.69 10.89
N GLU A 55 3.83 9.85 10.38
CA GLU A 55 2.52 10.02 9.74
C GLU A 55 2.39 9.12 8.49
N THR A 56 3.42 9.13 7.64
CA THR A 56 3.46 8.31 6.42
C THR A 56 3.51 6.82 6.74
N SER A 57 4.32 6.41 7.73
CA SER A 57 4.40 5.01 8.14
C SER A 57 3.09 4.49 8.72
N ARG A 58 2.39 5.33 9.50
CA ARG A 58 1.05 5.02 10.02
C ARG A 58 0.02 4.93 8.92
N TRP A 59 0.05 5.82 7.92
CA TRP A 59 -0.83 5.75 6.75
C TRP A 59 -0.64 4.42 6.01
N ILE A 60 0.61 4.04 5.72
CA ILE A 60 0.97 2.75 5.13
C ILE A 60 0.50 1.57 5.98
N ALA A 61 0.62 1.64 7.31
CA ALA A 61 0.14 0.60 8.21
C ALA A 61 -1.39 0.46 8.16
N VAL A 62 -2.14 1.57 8.14
CA VAL A 62 -3.60 1.59 7.99
C VAL A 62 -4.01 0.98 6.65
N GLY A 63 -3.37 1.38 5.56
CA GLY A 63 -3.57 0.81 4.25
C GLY A 63 -3.33 -0.70 4.17
N ASN A 64 -2.24 -1.15 4.79
CA ASN A 64 -1.93 -2.57 4.91
C ASN A 64 -2.96 -3.34 5.74
N CYS A 65 -3.50 -2.73 6.79
CA CYS A 65 -4.59 -3.29 7.58
C CYS A 65 -5.86 -3.41 6.74
N LEU A 66 -6.27 -2.34 6.04
CA LEU A 66 -7.43 -2.30 5.16
C LEU A 66 -7.36 -3.37 4.08
N HIS A 67 -6.19 -3.57 3.47
CA HIS A 67 -6.01 -4.64 2.50
C HIS A 67 -6.26 -6.03 3.11
N LYS A 68 -5.65 -6.30 4.27
CA LYS A 68 -5.78 -7.62 4.93
C LYS A 68 -7.22 -7.87 5.36
N THR A 69 -7.90 -6.88 5.94
CA THR A 69 -9.31 -7.01 6.33
C THR A 69 -10.20 -7.23 5.12
N ALA A 70 -10.01 -6.47 4.04
CA ALA A 70 -10.77 -6.66 2.81
C ALA A 70 -10.56 -8.05 2.19
N THR A 71 -9.31 -8.56 2.13
CA THR A 71 -9.06 -9.94 1.68
C THR A 71 -9.74 -10.99 2.58
N LEU A 72 -9.71 -10.79 3.90
CA LEU A 72 -10.31 -11.71 4.86
C LEU A 72 -11.83 -11.71 4.76
N CYS A 73 -12.45 -10.53 4.63
CA CYS A 73 -13.89 -10.38 4.42
C CYS A 73 -14.32 -11.02 3.10
N GLY A 74 -13.58 -10.82 2.01
CA GLY A 74 -13.84 -11.46 0.73
C GLY A 74 -13.79 -12.98 0.81
N LEU A 75 -12.77 -13.55 1.47
CA LEU A 75 -12.67 -14.99 1.70
C LEU A 75 -13.80 -15.51 2.59
N ALA A 76 -14.15 -14.79 3.66
CA ALA A 76 -15.26 -15.15 4.54
C ALA A 76 -16.60 -15.14 3.78
N ALA A 77 -16.84 -14.15 2.92
CA ALA A 77 -18.04 -14.10 2.09
C ALA A 77 -18.12 -15.30 1.12
N ILE A 78 -16.99 -15.69 0.51
CA ILE A 78 -16.92 -16.87 -0.36
C ILE A 78 -17.25 -18.14 0.43
N THR A 79 -16.63 -18.35 1.59
CA THR A 79 -16.84 -19.56 2.39
C THR A 79 -18.26 -19.65 2.93
N THR A 80 -18.82 -18.55 3.42
CA THR A 80 -20.22 -18.48 3.86
C THR A 80 -21.18 -18.75 2.69
N GLY A 81 -20.94 -18.15 1.52
CA GLY A 81 -21.80 -18.36 0.33
C GLY A 81 -21.76 -19.78 -0.25
N LEU A 82 -20.68 -20.53 0.00
CA LEU A 82 -20.55 -21.94 -0.42
C LEU A 82 -21.16 -22.91 0.60
N ILE A 83 -20.93 -22.71 1.90
CA ILE A 83 -21.35 -23.67 2.95
C ILE A 83 -22.79 -23.42 3.40
N TRP A 84 -23.20 -22.15 3.54
CA TRP A 84 -24.47 -21.74 4.15
C TRP A 84 -25.44 -21.10 3.14
N GLY A 85 -25.46 -21.61 1.91
CA GLY A 85 -26.28 -21.08 0.82
C GLY A 85 -27.80 -21.08 1.09
N ASP A 86 -28.28 -21.95 1.99
CA ASP A 86 -29.71 -22.11 2.30
C ASP A 86 -30.23 -21.14 3.39
N GLN A 87 -29.36 -20.30 3.99
CA GLN A 87 -29.73 -19.34 5.03
C GLN A 87 -29.40 -17.89 4.60
N PRO A 88 -30.24 -17.27 3.75
CA PRO A 88 -30.00 -15.92 3.22
C PRO A 88 -29.90 -14.83 4.30
N TYR A 89 -30.50 -15.04 5.48
CA TYR A 89 -30.43 -14.12 6.62
C TYR A 89 -29.03 -13.96 7.23
N ILE A 90 -28.19 -15.00 7.16
CA ILE A 90 -26.80 -14.96 7.64
C ILE A 90 -25.89 -14.49 6.50
N CYS A 91 -26.15 -14.96 5.28
CA CYS A 91 -25.32 -14.66 4.11
C CYS A 91 -25.41 -13.19 3.63
N GLY A 92 -26.59 -12.56 3.75
CA GLY A 92 -26.84 -11.18 3.33
C GLY A 92 -25.98 -10.11 4.02
N PRO A 93 -26.02 -9.97 5.36
CA PRO A 93 -25.26 -8.94 6.06
C PRO A 93 -23.74 -9.15 5.98
N LEU A 94 -23.27 -10.40 5.99
CA LEU A 94 -21.85 -10.72 5.80
C LEU A 94 -21.36 -10.36 4.39
N GLY A 95 -22.16 -10.65 3.36
CA GLY A 95 -21.87 -10.21 1.99
C GLY A 95 -21.85 -8.69 1.86
N PHE A 96 -22.79 -7.98 2.49
CA PHE A 96 -22.84 -6.52 2.47
C PHE A 96 -21.62 -5.88 3.15
N ILE A 97 -21.23 -6.39 4.33
CA ILE A 97 -20.03 -5.93 5.04
C ILE A 97 -18.77 -6.18 4.19
N SER A 98 -18.69 -7.32 3.50
CA SER A 98 -17.57 -7.60 2.60
C SER A 98 -17.51 -6.65 1.41
N VAL A 99 -18.65 -6.28 0.82
CA VAL A 99 -18.71 -5.31 -0.28
C VAL A 99 -18.31 -3.91 0.20
N ILE A 100 -18.79 -3.47 1.36
CA ILE A 100 -18.39 -2.19 1.94
C ILE A 100 -16.89 -2.16 2.26
N SER A 101 -16.37 -3.19 2.94
CA SER A 101 -14.96 -3.27 3.29
C SER A 101 -14.06 -3.28 2.06
N CYS A 102 -14.48 -3.98 1.00
CA CYS A 102 -13.77 -3.95 -0.26
C CYS A 102 -13.86 -2.58 -0.96
N GLY A 103 -15.03 -1.95 -0.98
CA GLY A 103 -15.23 -0.63 -1.59
C GLY A 103 -14.38 0.43 -0.90
N LEU A 104 -14.32 0.41 0.44
CA LEU A 104 -13.46 1.29 1.22
C LEU A 104 -11.98 1.08 0.90
N TYR A 105 -11.52 -0.17 0.78
CA TYR A 105 -10.14 -0.43 0.36
C TYR A 105 -9.85 0.11 -1.04
N THR A 106 -10.76 -0.11 -2.00
CA THR A 106 -10.58 0.38 -3.39
C THR A 106 -10.51 1.90 -3.44
N VAL A 107 -11.41 2.61 -2.75
CA VAL A 107 -11.45 4.07 -2.82
C VAL A 107 -10.32 4.71 -2.00
N SER A 108 -10.02 4.14 -0.82
CA SER A 108 -9.10 4.77 0.14
C SER A 108 -7.63 4.36 -0.01
N TRP A 109 -7.32 3.23 -0.65
CA TRP A 109 -5.93 2.74 -0.70
C TRP A 109 -5.46 2.31 -2.09
N GLN A 110 -6.34 1.84 -2.97
CA GLN A 110 -5.90 1.29 -4.27
C GLN A 110 -5.31 2.35 -5.21
N PHE A 111 -5.71 3.61 -5.07
CA PHE A 111 -5.25 4.73 -5.89
C PHE A 111 -4.21 5.62 -5.19
N ASP A 112 -3.90 5.33 -3.93
CA ASP A 112 -2.93 6.10 -3.16
C ASP A 112 -1.50 5.79 -3.63
N PRO A 113 -0.65 6.78 -3.98
CA PRO A 113 0.74 6.53 -4.38
C PRO A 113 1.56 5.77 -3.34
N CYS A 114 1.27 5.94 -2.05
CA CYS A 114 1.92 5.24 -0.95
C CYS A 114 1.63 3.73 -0.96
N CYS A 115 0.61 3.26 -1.68
CA CYS A 115 0.28 1.85 -1.75
C CYS A 115 1.38 0.99 -2.39
N GLN A 116 2.31 1.61 -3.13
CA GLN A 116 3.46 0.94 -3.75
C GLN A 116 4.70 0.94 -2.85
N TYR A 117 4.62 1.53 -1.66
CA TYR A 117 5.75 1.70 -0.77
C TYR A 117 5.53 0.89 0.52
N GLN A 118 6.61 0.32 1.03
CA GLN A 118 6.63 -0.34 2.32
C GLN A 118 7.68 0.34 3.22
N VAL A 119 7.34 0.44 4.50
CA VAL A 119 8.25 0.95 5.51
C VAL A 119 9.29 -0.12 5.81
N GLU A 120 10.55 0.16 5.51
CA GLU A 120 11.66 -0.72 5.83
C GLU A 120 12.34 -0.21 7.11
N THR A 121 12.24 -1.00 8.18
CA THR A 121 12.88 -0.70 9.47
C THR A 121 14.29 -1.29 9.56
N ASP A 122 14.62 -2.26 8.69
CA ASP A 122 15.90 -2.96 8.73
C ASP A 122 16.92 -2.32 7.79
N THR A 123 17.72 -1.42 8.35
CA THR A 123 18.73 -0.63 7.64
C THR A 123 19.83 -1.48 7.00
N SER A 124 20.03 -2.70 7.50
CA SER A 124 21.01 -3.68 7.00
C SER A 124 20.70 -4.18 5.59
N LYS A 125 19.44 -4.07 5.15
CA LYS A 125 18.96 -4.53 3.84
C LYS A 125 18.96 -3.44 2.78
N LEU A 126 19.24 -2.19 3.16
CA LEU A 126 19.26 -1.09 2.21
C LEU A 126 20.58 -1.11 1.41
N PRO A 127 20.51 -1.00 0.07
CA PRO A 127 21.69 -1.02 -0.79
C PRO A 127 22.64 0.17 -0.56
N HIS A 128 22.17 1.24 0.08
CA HIS A 128 22.88 2.51 0.23
C HIS A 128 23.26 2.81 1.68
N VAL A 129 24.12 1.96 2.25
CA VAL A 129 24.62 2.08 3.64
C VAL A 129 25.34 3.42 3.88
N GLU A 130 25.96 4.00 2.85
CA GLU A 130 26.63 5.32 2.92
C GLU A 130 25.64 6.48 3.19
N LEU A 131 24.37 6.32 2.83
CA LEU A 131 23.31 7.31 3.08
C LEU A 131 23.02 7.45 4.58
N LEU A 132 23.11 6.34 5.33
CA LEU A 132 22.95 6.34 6.79
C LEU A 132 24.05 7.12 7.52
N ALA A 133 25.24 7.22 6.93
CA ALA A 133 26.34 8.01 7.51
C ALA A 133 26.09 9.53 7.38
N VAL A 134 25.26 9.95 6.42
CA VAL A 134 24.93 11.37 6.16
C VAL A 134 23.74 11.86 7.01
N LEU A 135 22.85 10.96 7.45
CA LEU A 135 21.59 11.30 8.11
C LEU A 135 21.72 11.66 9.60
N GLY A 136 22.91 11.57 10.21
CA GLY A 136 23.11 12.00 11.59
C GLY A 136 22.31 11.18 12.64
N PRO A 137 22.11 11.70 13.86
CA PRO A 137 21.44 10.99 14.95
C PRO A 137 19.90 10.99 14.88
N SER A 138 19.29 11.54 13.83
CA SER A 138 17.85 11.44 13.60
C SER A 138 17.49 9.99 13.22
N SER A 139 16.27 9.56 13.51
CA SER A 139 15.76 8.23 13.15
C SER A 139 14.93 8.34 11.86
N PRO A 140 15.56 8.25 10.67
CA PRO A 140 14.85 8.41 9.40
C PRO A 140 13.93 7.24 9.11
N THR A 141 12.83 7.52 8.43
CA THR A 141 11.91 6.51 7.90
C THR A 141 12.29 6.17 6.46
N PHE A 142 12.53 4.89 6.17
CA PHE A 142 12.85 4.42 4.83
C PHE A 142 11.61 3.83 4.17
N LEU A 143 11.26 4.34 3.00
CA LEU A 143 10.20 3.83 2.15
C LEU A 143 10.83 3.16 0.94
N VAL A 144 10.68 1.85 0.84
CA VAL A 144 11.15 1.10 -0.33
C VAL A 144 9.97 0.80 -1.23
N ARG A 145 10.15 1.09 -2.52
CA ARG A 145 9.16 0.75 -3.53
C ARG A 145 9.09 -0.76 -3.70
N LYS A 146 7.89 -1.31 -3.60
CA LYS A 146 7.61 -2.73 -3.78
C LYS A 146 6.50 -2.87 -4.81
N ASP A 147 6.75 -3.69 -5.83
CA ASP A 147 5.75 -3.98 -6.85
C ASP A 147 4.52 -4.69 -6.24
N ASP A 148 3.52 -3.91 -5.86
CA ASP A 148 2.27 -4.40 -5.27
C ASP A 148 1.28 -4.95 -6.31
N THR A 149 1.69 -5.06 -7.57
CA THR A 149 0.89 -5.58 -8.69
C THR A 149 0.29 -6.96 -8.40
N ARG A 150 1.10 -7.91 -7.89
CA ARG A 150 0.62 -9.27 -7.58
C ARG A 150 -0.41 -9.25 -6.45
N ARG A 151 -0.14 -8.47 -5.41
CA ARG A 151 -1.02 -8.32 -4.25
C ARG A 151 -2.35 -7.69 -4.65
N ARG A 152 -2.32 -6.68 -5.53
CA ARG A 152 -3.50 -6.05 -6.12
C ARG A 152 -4.32 -7.03 -6.95
N ILE A 153 -3.67 -7.79 -7.84
CA ILE A 153 -4.36 -8.80 -8.66
C ILE A 153 -5.05 -9.84 -7.77
N LEU A 154 -4.36 -10.36 -6.75
CA LEU A 154 -4.95 -11.31 -5.80
C LEU A 154 -6.18 -10.73 -5.12
N HIS A 155 -6.09 -9.53 -4.56
CA HIS A 155 -7.23 -8.88 -3.93
C HIS A 155 -8.38 -8.67 -4.92
N THR A 156 -8.12 -8.13 -6.11
CA THR A 156 -9.15 -7.91 -7.15
C THR A 156 -9.84 -9.22 -7.55
N THR A 157 -9.09 -10.31 -7.72
CA THR A 157 -9.68 -11.62 -8.06
C THR A 157 -10.55 -12.16 -6.93
N ILE A 158 -10.11 -12.06 -5.67
CA ILE A 158 -10.90 -12.49 -4.50
C ILE A 158 -12.19 -11.68 -4.40
N THR A 159 -12.10 -10.35 -4.53
CA THR A 159 -13.26 -9.46 -4.52
C THR A 159 -14.26 -9.83 -5.62
N LEU A 160 -13.78 -10.03 -6.85
CA LEU A 160 -14.64 -10.32 -8.01
C LEU A 160 -15.38 -11.65 -7.84
N VAL A 161 -14.70 -12.67 -7.31
CA VAL A 161 -15.31 -13.96 -6.98
C VAL A 161 -16.34 -13.81 -5.86
N ALA A 162 -15.99 -13.11 -4.77
CA ALA A 162 -16.90 -12.88 -3.64
C ALA A 162 -18.18 -12.15 -4.08
N LEU A 163 -18.04 -11.12 -4.93
CA LEU A 163 -19.15 -10.34 -5.47
C LEU A 163 -20.03 -11.19 -6.39
N SER A 164 -19.42 -12.01 -7.25
CA SER A 164 -20.16 -12.89 -8.17
C SER A 164 -20.98 -13.94 -7.42
N ILE A 165 -20.39 -14.59 -6.40
CA ILE A 165 -21.09 -15.58 -5.56
C ILE A 165 -22.23 -14.92 -4.78
N SER A 166 -21.96 -13.75 -4.18
CA SER A 166 -22.97 -13.01 -3.42
C SER A 166 -24.14 -12.57 -4.30
N ALA A 167 -23.87 -12.00 -5.47
CA ALA A 167 -24.89 -11.59 -6.43
C ALA A 167 -25.72 -12.79 -6.94
N TRP A 168 -25.07 -13.92 -7.23
CA TRP A 168 -25.76 -15.14 -7.64
C TRP A 168 -26.71 -15.68 -6.56
N ARG A 169 -26.27 -15.71 -5.30
CA ARG A 169 -27.11 -16.15 -4.17
C ARG A 169 -28.28 -15.20 -3.91
N VAL A 170 -28.06 -13.90 -4.02
CA VAL A 170 -29.14 -12.90 -3.93
C VAL A 170 -30.15 -13.09 -5.06
N TYR A 171 -29.69 -13.32 -6.30
CA TYR A 171 -30.57 -13.62 -7.43
C TYR A 171 -31.40 -14.88 -7.20
N GLN A 172 -30.80 -15.95 -6.64
CA GLN A 172 -31.54 -17.15 -6.26
C GLN A 172 -32.59 -16.90 -5.18
N ALA A 173 -32.32 -16.01 -4.21
CA ALA A 173 -33.29 -15.69 -3.16
C ALA A 173 -34.48 -14.85 -3.65
N PHE A 174 -34.32 -14.10 -4.74
CA PHE A 174 -35.39 -13.31 -5.38
C PHE A 174 -36.17 -14.06 -6.46
N LYS A 175 -35.73 -15.26 -6.87
CA LYS A 175 -36.36 -16.09 -7.91
C LYS A 175 -37.30 -17.11 -7.29
#